data_AF-A0A401Z9Q4-F1
#
_entry.id   AF-A0A401Z9Q4-F1
#
_cell.length_a   1.000
_cell.length_b   1.000
_cell.length_c   1.000
_cell.angle_alpha   90.00
_cell.angle_beta   90.00
_cell.angle_gamma   90.00
#
_symmetry.space_group_name_H-M   'P 1'
#
loop_
_entity.id
_entity.type
_entity.pdbx_description
1 polymer ?
#
loop_
_entity_poly.entity_id
_entity_poly.type
_entity_poly.pdbx_seq_one_letter_code
_entity_poly.pdbx_strand_id
1 'polypeptide(L)'
;MTVHTTHPIVIIGAGPVGLAAAAHALRNGETPLVFEAGASAGAAIQQWGHVRLFSPWRYLVDIEAQTLLRETSWTMPEPEGYPTGQQFLEAYITPLAQTSQLAPCIRWNTHL
;
A
#
# COMPACT_ATOMS: atom_id res chain seq x y z
N MET A 1 -7.36 -21.38 -30.89
CA MET A 1 -7.33 -20.12 -30.11
C MET A 1 -7.74 -20.45 -28.70
N THR A 2 -6.81 -20.50 -27.76
CA THR A 2 -7.12 -20.63 -26.34
C THR A 2 -7.61 -19.27 -25.84
N VAL A 3 -8.88 -19.21 -25.44
CA VAL A 3 -9.41 -18.09 -24.67
C VAL A 3 -8.71 -18.10 -23.31
N HIS A 4 -7.80 -17.16 -23.09
CA HIS A 4 -7.30 -16.88 -21.75
C HIS A 4 -8.43 -16.21 -20.96
N THR A 5 -9.03 -16.96 -20.04
CA THR A 5 -9.94 -16.38 -19.05
C THR A 5 -9.12 -15.60 -18.03
N THR A 6 -9.15 -14.27 -18.14
CA THR A 6 -8.56 -13.38 -17.13
C THR A 6 -9.40 -13.47 -15.85
N HIS A 7 -8.78 -13.86 -14.74
CA HIS A 7 -9.44 -13.91 -13.43
C HIS A 7 -9.06 -12.65 -12.64
N PRO A 8 -9.99 -12.05 -11.89
CA PRO A 8 -9.67 -10.88 -11.07
C PRO A 8 -8.68 -11.24 -9.96
N ILE A 9 -7.71 -10.36 -9.72
CA ILE A 9 -6.82 -10.45 -8.56
C ILE A 9 -7.52 -9.80 -7.38
N VAL A 10 -7.71 -10.56 -6.30
CA VAL A 10 -8.24 -10.05 -5.04
C VAL A 10 -7.13 -10.03 -4.00
N ILE A 11 -6.98 -8.89 -3.33
CA ILE A 11 -6.00 -8.66 -2.26
C ILE A 11 -6.78 -8.35 -0.98
N ILE A 12 -6.44 -9.08 0.09
CA ILE A 12 -7.10 -8.95 1.39
C ILE A 12 -6.18 -8.14 2.30
N GLY A 13 -6.63 -6.94 2.66
CA GLY A 13 -5.95 -5.96 3.50
C GLY A 13 -5.26 -4.85 2.70
N ALA A 14 -5.51 -3.59 3.06
CA ALA A 14 -4.80 -2.40 2.59
C ALA A 14 -3.70 -1.98 3.57
N GLY A 15 -2.97 -2.97 4.11
CA GLY A 15 -1.72 -2.77 4.82
C GLY A 15 -0.52 -2.62 3.86
N PRO A 16 0.71 -2.49 4.39
CA PRO A 16 1.92 -2.28 3.57
C PRO A 16 2.10 -3.33 2.48
N VAL A 17 1.96 -4.61 2.84
CA VAL A 17 2.13 -5.73 1.91
C VAL A 17 1.01 -5.76 0.87
N GLY A 18 -0.24 -5.51 1.27
CA GLY A 18 -1.37 -5.52 0.35
C GLY A 18 -1.31 -4.39 -0.68
N LEU A 19 -0.91 -3.18 -0.25
CA LEU A 19 -0.71 -2.05 -1.16
C LEU A 19 0.48 -2.27 -2.10
N ALA A 20 1.58 -2.87 -1.61
CA ALA A 20 2.69 -3.26 -2.48
C ALA A 20 2.23 -4.30 -3.52
N ALA A 21 1.51 -5.35 -3.10
CA ALA A 21 0.96 -6.33 -4.03
C ALA A 21 0.04 -5.70 -5.09
N ALA A 22 -0.78 -4.71 -4.69
CA ALA A 22 -1.64 -3.99 -5.63
C ALA A 22 -0.81 -3.14 -6.61
N ALA A 23 0.26 -2.49 -6.16
CA ALA A 23 1.18 -1.75 -7.02
C ALA A 23 1.86 -2.67 -8.05
N HIS A 24 2.33 -3.85 -7.61
CA HIS A 24 2.87 -4.89 -8.51
C HIS A 24 1.82 -5.37 -9.53
N ALA A 25 0.56 -5.57 -9.12
CA ALA A 25 -0.51 -5.96 -10.04
C ALA A 25 -0.76 -4.88 -11.12
N LEU A 26 -0.83 -3.61 -10.72
CA LEU A 26 -0.98 -2.47 -11.63
C LEU A 26 0.19 -2.35 -12.61
N ARG A 27 1.43 -2.53 -12.15
CA ARG A 27 2.64 -2.55 -13.00
C ARG A 27 2.56 -3.63 -14.09
N ASN A 28 1.90 -4.75 -13.79
CA ASN A 28 1.69 -5.86 -14.73
C ASN A 28 0.45 -5.69 -15.63
N GLY A 29 -0.22 -4.54 -15.58
CA GLY A 29 -1.41 -4.26 -16.39
C GLY A 29 -2.70 -4.89 -15.84
N GLU A 30 -2.67 -5.42 -14.63
CA GLU A 30 -3.84 -5.99 -13.95
C GLU A 30 -4.56 -4.93 -13.13
N THR A 31 -5.88 -5.08 -12.95
CA THR A 31 -6.68 -4.20 -12.07
C THR A 31 -7.11 -4.97 -10.82
N PRO A 32 -6.39 -4.86 -9.70
CA PRO A 32 -6.72 -5.62 -8.49
C PRO A 32 -7.94 -5.03 -7.76
N LEU A 33 -8.60 -5.87 -6.97
CA LEU A 33 -9.57 -5.46 -5.95
C LEU A 33 -8.93 -5.63 -4.57
N VAL A 34 -8.78 -4.54 -3.83
CA VAL A 34 -8.23 -4.55 -2.47
C VAL A 34 -9.38 -4.37 -1.49
N PHE A 35 -9.58 -5.32 -0.58
CA PHE A 35 -10.59 -5.23 0.48
C PHE A 35 -9.92 -5.00 1.84
N GLU A 36 -10.25 -3.91 2.50
CA GLU A 36 -9.75 -3.56 3.83
C GLU A 36 -10.90 -3.55 4.84
N ALA A 37 -10.68 -4.19 5.99
CA ALA A 37 -11.65 -4.25 7.06
C ALA A 37 -11.84 -2.89 7.75
N GLY A 38 -10.78 -2.08 7.87
CA GLY A 38 -10.84 -0.75 8.44
C GLY A 38 -11.36 0.33 7.48
N ALA A 39 -11.56 1.52 8.04
CA ALA A 39 -11.98 2.72 7.30
C ALA A 39 -10.83 3.43 6.56
N SER A 40 -9.58 2.97 6.74
CA SER A 40 -8.38 3.58 6.15
C SER A 40 -7.27 2.57 5.95
N ALA A 41 -6.31 2.89 5.07
CA ALA A 41 -5.12 2.08 4.87
C ALA A 41 -4.32 1.90 6.17
N GLY A 42 -3.77 0.70 6.37
CA GLY A 42 -2.98 0.38 7.55
C GLY A 42 -3.73 0.54 8.88
N ALA A 43 -5.04 0.32 8.93
CA ALA A 43 -5.85 0.47 10.15
C ALA A 43 -5.28 -0.32 11.36
N ALA A 44 -4.69 -1.49 11.13
CA ALA A 44 -4.02 -2.25 12.19
C ALA A 44 -2.80 -1.53 12.77
N ILE A 45 -2.05 -0.79 11.95
CA ILE A 45 -0.86 -0.04 12.37
C ILE A 45 -1.23 1.12 13.30
N GLN A 46 -2.39 1.75 13.09
CA GLN A 46 -2.86 2.87 13.91
C GLN A 46 -2.94 2.49 15.40
N GLN A 47 -3.32 1.23 15.69
CA GLN A 47 -3.47 0.72 17.05
C GLN A 47 -2.15 0.72 17.84
N TRP A 48 -1.02 0.64 17.14
CA TRP A 48 0.32 0.66 17.71
C TRP A 48 1.19 1.78 17.10
N GLY A 49 0.58 2.85 16.60
CA GLY A 49 1.29 3.92 15.87
C GLY A 49 2.46 4.56 16.63
N HIS A 50 2.46 4.50 17.96
CA HIS A 50 3.55 5.00 18.81
C HIS A 50 4.80 4.09 18.84
N VAL A 51 4.68 2.83 18.39
CA VAL A 51 5.78 1.86 18.40
C VAL A 51 6.76 2.18 17.28
N ARG A 52 8.06 2.18 17.59
CA ARG A 52 9.14 2.33 16.60
C ARG A 52 9.37 1.03 15.85
N LEU A 53 9.44 1.10 14.53
CA LEU A 53 9.79 -0.04 13.68
C LEU A 53 11.27 -0.39 13.85
N PHE A 54 11.59 -1.67 13.70
CA PHE A 54 12.96 -2.19 13.80
C PHE A 54 13.73 -2.11 12.48
N SER A 55 13.10 -1.65 11.40
CA SER A 55 13.73 -1.49 10.08
C SER A 55 13.80 -0.01 9.70
N PRO A 56 14.93 0.44 9.12
CA PRO A 56 15.03 1.78 8.54
C PRO A 56 14.18 1.91 7.26
N TRP A 57 13.85 3.15 6.90
CA TRP A 57 13.01 3.50 5.75
C TRP A 57 13.40 2.78 4.45
N ARG A 58 14.70 2.62 4.16
CA ARG A 58 15.19 1.94 2.95
C ARG A 58 14.68 0.51 2.76
N TYR A 59 14.25 -0.16 3.82
CA TYR A 59 13.69 -1.51 3.77
C TYR A 59 12.17 -1.57 3.93
N LEU A 60 11.54 -0.44 4.28
CA LEU A 60 10.09 -0.37 4.51
C LEU A 60 9.30 -0.01 3.25
N VAL A 61 9.95 0.57 2.25
CA VAL A 61 9.31 1.07 1.03
C VAL A 61 9.55 0.09 -0.12
N ASP A 62 8.47 -0.52 -0.61
CA ASP A 62 8.50 -1.36 -1.80
C ASP A 62 8.78 -0.55 -3.08
N ILE A 63 9.47 -1.17 -4.04
CA ILE A 63 9.93 -0.51 -5.27
C ILE A 63 8.78 -0.09 -6.20
N GLU A 64 7.71 -0.88 -6.28
CA GLU A 64 6.53 -0.58 -7.10
C GLU A 64 5.69 0.52 -6.47
N ALA A 65 5.49 0.40 -5.16
CA ALA A 65 4.84 1.44 -4.37
C ALA A 65 5.58 2.77 -4.50
N GLN A 66 6.92 2.75 -4.44
CA GLN A 66 7.73 3.94 -4.65
C GLN A 66 7.57 4.52 -6.05
N THR A 67 7.47 3.70 -7.09
CA THR A 67 7.22 4.18 -8.46
C THR A 67 5.90 4.96 -8.54
N LEU A 68 4.82 4.43 -7.99
CA LEU A 68 3.53 5.13 -7.96
C LEU A 68 3.62 6.46 -7.19
N LEU A 69 4.30 6.46 -6.04
CA LEU A 69 4.48 7.66 -5.23
C LEU A 69 5.30 8.75 -5.94
N ARG A 70 6.30 8.39 -6.76
CA ARG A 70 7.13 9.35 -7.51
C ARG A 70 6.36 10.14 -8.56
N GLU A 71 5.17 9.69 -8.95
CA GLU A 71 4.27 10.44 -9.84
C GLU A 71 3.48 11.54 -9.10
N THR A 72 3.67 11.64 -7.77
CA THR A 72 3.08 12.65 -6.91
C THR A 72 4.15 13.60 -6.36
N SER A 73 3.79 14.50 -5.44
CA SER A 73 4.75 15.35 -4.71
C SER A 73 5.46 14.62 -3.55
N TRP A 74 5.27 13.31 -3.41
CA TRP A 74 5.86 12.51 -2.33
C TRP A 74 7.38 12.47 -2.40
N THR A 75 8.02 12.55 -1.23
CA THR A 75 9.48 12.42 -1.08
C THR A 75 9.81 11.31 -0.09
N MET A 76 10.86 10.55 -0.40
CA MET A 76 11.36 9.48 0.47
C MET A 76 11.93 10.10 1.75
N PRO A 77 11.50 9.65 2.95
CA PRO A 77 12.15 10.04 4.20
C PRO A 77 13.62 9.58 4.26
N GLU A 78 14.38 10.13 5.22
CA GLU A 78 15.80 9.78 5.40
C GLU A 78 16.01 8.26 5.46
N PRO A 79 16.74 7.65 4.50
CA PRO A 79 16.79 6.20 4.32
C PRO A 79 17.22 5.39 5.54
N GLU A 80 18.10 5.94 6.39
CA GLU A 80 18.61 5.30 7.61
C GLU A 80 17.74 5.59 8.85
N GLY A 81 16.70 6.43 8.71
CA GLY A 81 15.77 6.75 9.78
C GLY A 81 14.82 5.59 10.10
N TYR A 82 14.50 5.42 11.38
CA TYR A 82 13.57 4.38 11.87
C TYR A 82 12.24 5.02 12.26
N PRO A 83 11.16 4.87 11.47
CA PRO A 83 9.90 5.52 11.79
C PRO A 83 9.16 4.83 12.94
N THR A 84 8.29 5.58 13.59
CA THR A 84 7.16 5.01 14.34
C THR A 84 6.08 4.49 13.38
N GLY A 85 5.18 3.65 13.86
CA GLY A 85 4.03 3.20 13.07
C GLY A 85 3.20 4.38 12.51
N GLN A 86 3.06 5.46 13.29
CA GLN A 86 2.36 6.68 12.87
C GLN A 86 3.10 7.38 11.73
N GLN A 87 4.42 7.56 11.85
CA GLN A 87 5.24 8.14 10.79
C GLN A 87 5.21 7.28 9.52
N PHE A 88 5.20 5.96 9.68
CA PHE A 88 5.09 5.02 8.57
C PHE A 88 3.73 5.14 7.85
N LEU A 89 2.65 5.34 8.61
CA LEU A 89 1.33 5.57 8.03
C LEU A 89 1.24 6.90 7.28
N GLU A 90 1.66 8.00 7.91
CA GLU A 90 1.53 9.35 7.38
C GLU A 90 2.42 9.57 6.17
N ALA A 91 3.68 9.12 6.25
CA ALA A 91 4.66 9.38 5.22
C ALA A 91 4.72 8.31 4.12
N TYR A 92 4.03 7.17 4.22
CA TYR A 92 4.09 6.14 3.16
C TYR A 92 2.74 5.47 2.86
N ILE A 93 2.10 4.85 3.85
CA ILE A 93 0.91 4.01 3.59
C ILE A 93 -0.29 4.83 3.13
N THR A 94 -0.57 5.93 3.81
CA THR A 94 -1.67 6.84 3.47
C THR A 94 -1.50 7.46 2.09
N PRO A 95 -0.36 8.13 1.77
CA PRO A 95 -0.18 8.71 0.44
C PRO A 95 -0.18 7.65 -0.68
N LEU A 96 0.33 6.45 -0.42
CA LEU A 96 0.31 5.36 -1.39
C LEU A 96 -1.13 4.94 -1.74
N ALA A 97 -1.97 4.72 -0.72
CA ALA A 97 -3.37 4.36 -0.90
C ALA A 97 -4.20 5.48 -1.58
N GLN A 98 -3.73 6.73 -1.52
CA GLN A 98 -4.37 7.90 -2.12
C GLN A 98 -3.90 8.20 -3.55
N THR A 99 -2.92 7.46 -4.08
CA THR A 99 -2.54 7.60 -5.50
C THR A 99 -3.74 7.33 -6.40
N SER A 100 -3.82 8.04 -7.53
CA SER A 100 -4.98 7.96 -8.44
C SER A 100 -5.16 6.55 -9.02
N GLN A 101 -4.09 5.76 -9.06
CA GLN A 101 -4.08 4.37 -9.52
C GLN A 101 -4.60 3.40 -8.45
N LEU A 102 -4.21 3.57 -7.18
CA LEU A 102 -4.61 2.64 -6.12
C LEU A 102 -5.96 2.98 -5.50
N ALA A 103 -6.28 4.26 -5.29
CA ALA A 103 -7.52 4.66 -4.61
C ALA A 103 -8.79 4.02 -5.22
N PRO A 104 -8.95 3.90 -6.55
CA PRO A 104 -10.12 3.25 -7.16
C PRO A 104 -10.19 1.73 -6.92
N CYS A 105 -9.06 1.10 -6.63
CA CYS A 105 -8.93 -0.34 -6.42
C CYS A 105 -9.33 -0.77 -5.00
N ILE A 106 -9.40 0.16 -4.04
CA ILE A 106 -9.60 -0.16 -2.62
C ILE A 106 -11.07 -0.06 -2.22
N ARG A 107 -11.52 -0.99 -1.39
CA ARG A 107 -12.83 -1.02 -0.75
C ARG A 107 -12.63 -1.10 0.76
N TRP A 108 -13.10 -0.09 1.46
CA TRP A 108 -13.00 0.05 2.92
C TRP A 108 -14.15 -0.66 3.63
N ASN A 109 -14.03 -0.85 4.94
CA ASN A 109 -15.07 -1.43 5.80
C ASN A 109 -15.63 -2.76 5.26
N THR A 110 -14.77 -3.57 4.64
CA THR A 110 -15.15 -4.85 4.03
C THR A 110 -14.50 -6.01 4.77
N HIS A 111 -15.34 -6.86 5.34
CA HIS A 111 -14.95 -8.15 5.91
C HIS A 111 -15.30 -9.25 4.91
N LEU A 112 -14.35 -10.13 4.61
CA LEU A 112 -14.51 -11.27 3.71
C LEU A 112 -14.69 -12.58 4.50
#